data_AF-A0A350M729-F1
#
_entry.id   AF-A0A350M729-F1
#
_cell.length_a   1.000
_cell.length_b   1.000
_cell.length_c   1.000
_cell.angle_alpha   90.00
_cell.angle_beta   90.00
_cell.angle_gamma   90.00
#
_symmetry.space_group_name_H-M   'P 1'
#
loop_
_entity.id
_entity.type
_entity.pdbx_description
1 polymer ?
#
loop_
_entity_poly.entity_id
_entity_poly.type
_entity_poly.pdbx_seq_one_letter_code
_entity_poly.pdbx_strand_id
1 'polypeptide(L)'
;MIDLRKLLLIVIPWSFSLGLDAQTSTDTIQLSMKFSEKSDYSNAIAILVSYVSFHPADSNALQLIGLNYYWDKQYREADRFYGEQVEKHPEYSNLKLDYARMLFERKQFKRAGPAIKEFLLENPRNTEAREYLGYLNYWDGEYKEALSEFDLILQIYPDNKTALGMTRAIKELTRPYFFAFHEYSFDSQPMESGMQTVESGKYFSSFLNPGLKADLL
;
A
#
# COMPACT_ATOMS: atom_id res chain seq x y z
N MET A 1 75.79 -6.71 -49.13
CA MET A 1 74.53 -7.46 -49.01
C MET A 1 73.80 -6.93 -47.78
N ILE A 2 72.67 -6.25 -47.98
CA ILE A 2 71.86 -5.66 -46.90
C ILE A 2 70.94 -6.76 -46.38
N ASP A 3 71.09 -7.14 -45.12
CA ASP A 3 70.34 -8.25 -44.50
C ASP A 3 69.07 -7.74 -43.79
N LEU A 4 67.96 -8.43 -44.04
CA LEU A 4 66.54 -8.03 -43.90
C LEU A 4 66.01 -8.00 -42.45
N ARG A 5 66.79 -7.53 -41.48
CA ARG A 5 66.44 -7.61 -40.04
C ARG A 5 65.47 -6.54 -39.49
N LYS A 6 64.54 -6.03 -40.29
CA LYS A 6 63.42 -5.22 -39.77
C LYS A 6 62.11 -5.54 -40.50
N LEU A 7 61.12 -6.06 -39.78
CA LEU A 7 59.79 -5.45 -39.54
C LEU A 7 58.73 -6.53 -39.19
N LEU A 8 57.95 -6.23 -38.13
CA LEU A 8 56.53 -6.60 -37.90
C LEU A 8 56.24 -8.09 -37.61
N LEU A 9 55.33 -8.51 -36.72
CA LEU A 9 54.19 -7.87 -36.05
C LEU A 9 53.83 -8.66 -34.78
N ILE A 10 53.22 -7.91 -33.88
CA ILE A 10 52.69 -8.25 -32.55
C ILE A 10 51.53 -9.26 -32.64
N VAL A 11 51.50 -10.25 -31.75
CA VAL A 11 50.25 -10.92 -31.33
C VAL A 11 50.17 -10.86 -29.81
N ILE A 12 49.66 -9.74 -29.31
CA ILE A 12 49.16 -9.64 -27.93
C ILE A 12 47.79 -10.30 -27.94
N PRO A 13 47.50 -11.31 -27.09
CA PRO A 13 46.14 -11.76 -26.90
C PRO A 13 45.35 -10.59 -26.30
N TRP A 14 44.44 -10.03 -27.08
CA TRP A 14 43.42 -9.13 -26.57
C TRP A 14 42.52 -9.92 -25.62
N SER A 15 42.84 -9.94 -24.33
CA SER A 15 41.82 -10.07 -23.30
C SER A 15 41.10 -8.74 -23.20
N PHE A 16 40.32 -8.41 -24.23
CA PHE A 16 39.37 -7.31 -24.21
C PHE A 16 38.14 -7.84 -23.45
N SER A 17 38.20 -7.83 -22.13
CA SER A 17 37.01 -7.90 -21.29
C SER A 17 36.27 -6.58 -21.49
N LEU A 18 35.45 -6.54 -22.54
CA LEU A 18 34.45 -5.50 -22.75
C LEU A 18 33.65 -5.37 -21.47
N GLY A 19 33.62 -4.15 -20.90
CA GLY A 19 32.64 -3.75 -19.90
C GLY A 19 31.25 -3.72 -20.51
N LEU A 20 30.67 -4.91 -20.73
CA LEU A 20 29.37 -5.15 -21.35
C LEU A 20 28.24 -5.20 -20.30
N ASP A 21 28.56 -4.94 -19.04
CA ASP A 21 27.65 -5.14 -17.91
C ASP A 21 26.82 -3.89 -17.56
N ALA A 22 27.21 -2.70 -18.02
CA ALA A 22 26.52 -1.45 -17.66
C ALA A 22 25.37 -1.07 -18.62
N GLN A 23 25.46 -1.46 -19.89
CA GLN A 23 24.52 -1.01 -20.91
C GLN A 23 23.34 -1.98 -21.12
N THR A 24 23.59 -3.29 -21.00
CA THR A 24 22.59 -4.34 -21.20
C THR A 24 21.48 -4.34 -20.15
N SER A 25 21.79 -4.04 -18.89
CA SER A 25 20.84 -4.01 -17.77
C SER A 25 19.79 -2.90 -17.91
N THR A 26 20.26 -1.68 -18.15
CA THR A 26 19.39 -0.51 -18.36
C THR A 26 18.52 -0.70 -19.60
N ASP A 27 19.08 -1.24 -20.68
CA ASP A 27 18.34 -1.51 -21.92
C ASP A 27 17.25 -2.58 -21.72
N THR A 28 17.52 -3.61 -20.92
CA THR A 28 16.58 -4.70 -20.67
C THR A 28 15.40 -4.27 -19.79
N ILE A 29 15.67 -3.51 -18.72
CA ILE A 29 14.63 -2.94 -17.86
C ILE A 29 13.76 -1.98 -18.66
N GLN A 30 14.35 -1.08 -19.45
CA GLN A 30 13.58 -0.17 -20.32
C GLN A 30 12.73 -0.90 -21.35
N LEU A 31 13.26 -1.97 -21.94
CA LEU A 31 12.52 -2.80 -22.89
C LEU A 31 11.33 -3.49 -22.21
N SER A 32 11.52 -4.05 -21.02
CA SER A 32 10.42 -4.67 -20.26
C SER A 32 9.31 -3.66 -19.91
N MET A 33 9.67 -2.43 -19.57
CA MET A 33 8.70 -1.36 -19.30
C MET A 33 7.92 -0.99 -20.57
N LYS A 34 8.57 -0.91 -21.74
CA LYS A 34 7.89 -0.69 -23.02
C LYS A 34 6.92 -1.82 -23.38
N PHE A 35 7.24 -3.07 -23.07
CA PHE A 35 6.31 -4.18 -23.21
C PHE A 35 5.12 -4.03 -22.23
N SER A 36 5.40 -3.68 -20.98
CA SER A 36 4.38 -3.42 -19.95
C SER A 36 3.40 -2.30 -20.35
N GLU A 37 3.92 -1.20 -20.91
CA GLU A 37 3.13 -0.07 -21.43
C GLU A 37 2.19 -0.48 -22.56
N LYS A 38 2.61 -1.44 -23.38
CA LYS A 38 1.80 -2.04 -24.45
C LYS A 38 0.87 -3.15 -23.96
N SER A 39 0.79 -3.37 -22.64
CA SER A 39 0.06 -4.48 -22.02
C SER A 39 0.56 -5.88 -22.43
N ASP A 40 1.79 -5.96 -22.94
CA ASP A 40 2.44 -7.21 -23.31
C ASP A 40 3.25 -7.75 -22.12
N TYR A 41 2.51 -8.08 -21.05
CA TYR A 41 3.10 -8.47 -19.77
C TYR A 41 3.86 -9.80 -19.86
N SER A 42 3.42 -10.73 -20.71
CA SER A 42 4.09 -12.02 -20.92
C SER A 42 5.51 -11.85 -21.45
N ASN A 43 5.73 -10.99 -22.46
CA ASN A 43 7.07 -10.71 -22.97
C ASN A 43 7.91 -9.90 -21.98
N ALA A 44 7.29 -8.96 -21.25
CA ALA A 44 7.98 -8.23 -20.18
C ALA A 44 8.54 -9.19 -19.11
N ILE A 45 7.71 -10.13 -18.63
CA ILE A 45 8.11 -11.14 -17.65
C ILE A 45 9.22 -12.03 -18.21
N ALA A 46 9.08 -12.54 -19.43
CA ALA A 46 10.06 -13.45 -20.03
C ALA A 46 11.47 -12.83 -20.09
N ILE A 47 11.55 -11.57 -20.52
CA ILE A 47 12.80 -10.83 -20.61
C ILE A 47 13.37 -10.53 -19.22
N LEU A 48 12.53 -10.13 -18.27
CA LEU A 48 12.96 -9.87 -16.89
C LEU A 48 13.45 -11.13 -16.18
N VAL A 49 12.79 -12.28 -16.37
CA VAL A 49 13.22 -13.57 -15.81
C VAL A 49 14.58 -13.98 -16.38
N SER A 50 14.79 -13.81 -17.69
CA SER A 50 16.10 -14.04 -18.30
C SER A 50 17.16 -13.10 -17.70
N TYR A 51 16.83 -11.83 -17.49
CA TYR A 51 17.73 -10.85 -16.90
C TYR A 51 18.12 -11.20 -15.47
N VAL A 52 17.14 -11.52 -14.61
CA VAL A 52 17.36 -11.88 -13.21
C VAL A 52 18.18 -13.18 -13.07
N SER A 53 18.18 -14.06 -14.07
CA SER A 53 19.07 -15.23 -14.05
C SER A 53 20.57 -14.88 -14.04
N PHE A 54 20.94 -13.71 -14.54
CA PHE A 54 22.30 -13.15 -14.49
C PHE A 54 22.46 -12.09 -13.39
N HIS A 55 21.36 -11.46 -12.96
CA HIS A 55 21.33 -10.41 -11.95
C HIS A 55 20.31 -10.72 -10.84
N PRO A 56 20.53 -11.78 -10.02
CA PRO A 56 19.51 -12.30 -9.11
C PRO A 56 19.15 -11.35 -7.96
N ALA A 57 19.96 -10.32 -7.70
CA ALA A 57 19.79 -9.35 -6.62
C ALA A 57 19.35 -7.95 -7.12
N ASP A 58 18.90 -7.83 -8.37
CA ASP A 58 18.37 -6.56 -8.88
C ASP A 58 16.92 -6.37 -8.40
N SER A 59 16.76 -5.62 -7.30
CA SER A 59 15.46 -5.36 -6.68
C SER A 59 14.45 -4.69 -7.62
N ASN A 60 14.91 -3.89 -8.60
CA ASN A 60 14.02 -3.23 -9.55
C ASN A 60 13.47 -4.24 -10.56
N ALA A 61 14.32 -5.13 -11.06
CA ALA A 61 13.87 -6.18 -11.97
C ALA A 61 12.92 -7.16 -11.27
N LEU A 62 13.21 -7.56 -10.03
CA LEU A 62 12.31 -8.38 -9.23
C LEU A 62 10.95 -7.70 -9.03
N GLN A 63 10.95 -6.40 -8.71
CA GLN A 63 9.72 -5.61 -8.55
C GLN A 63 8.88 -5.62 -9.83
N LEU A 64 9.52 -5.38 -10.98
CA LEU A 64 8.86 -5.37 -12.28
C LEU A 64 8.27 -6.73 -12.66
N ILE A 65 8.90 -7.85 -12.28
CA ILE A 65 8.34 -9.20 -12.52
C ILE A 65 7.03 -9.35 -11.76
N GLY A 66 7.04 -9.11 -10.45
CA GLY A 66 5.84 -9.20 -9.61
C GLY A 66 4.73 -8.26 -10.08
N LEU A 67 5.09 -7.04 -10.47
CA LEU A 67 4.16 -6.04 -11.00
C LEU A 67 3.55 -6.48 -12.33
N ASN A 68 4.34 -7.05 -13.24
CA ASN A 68 3.83 -7.57 -14.51
C ASN A 68 2.91 -8.77 -14.31
N TYR A 69 3.23 -9.70 -13.40
CA TYR A 69 2.30 -10.79 -13.04
C TYR A 69 0.97 -10.25 -12.51
N TYR A 70 1.02 -9.17 -11.71
CA TYR A 70 -0.17 -8.52 -11.20
C TYR A 70 -1.03 -7.89 -12.31
N TRP A 71 -0.43 -7.11 -13.21
CA TRP A 71 -1.13 -6.48 -14.32
C TRP A 71 -1.67 -7.47 -15.35
N ASP A 72 -0.97 -8.59 -15.55
CA ASP A 72 -1.44 -9.71 -16.37
C ASP A 72 -2.56 -10.53 -15.69
N LYS A 73 -3.00 -10.10 -14.50
CA LYS A 73 -4.03 -10.75 -13.68
C LYS A 73 -3.66 -12.17 -13.23
N GLN A 74 -2.38 -12.54 -13.34
CA GLN A 74 -1.82 -13.77 -12.81
C GLN A 74 -1.57 -13.64 -11.30
N TYR A 75 -2.62 -13.35 -10.53
CA TYR A 75 -2.49 -12.99 -9.12
C TYR A 75 -1.87 -14.08 -8.25
N ARG A 76 -2.07 -15.35 -8.61
CA ARG A 76 -1.46 -16.48 -7.89
C ARG A 76 0.05 -16.52 -8.10
N GLU A 77 0.49 -16.23 -9.32
CA GLU A 77 1.91 -16.16 -9.67
C GLU A 77 2.57 -14.93 -9.05
N ALA A 78 1.89 -13.78 -9.08
CA ALA A 78 2.33 -12.58 -8.37
C ALA A 78 2.52 -12.84 -6.87
N ASP A 79 1.52 -13.43 -6.21
CA ASP A 79 1.58 -13.73 -4.77
C ASP A 79 2.71 -14.71 -4.43
N ARG A 80 2.87 -15.78 -5.20
CA ARG A 80 3.97 -16.74 -5.04
C ARG A 80 5.32 -16.07 -5.24
N PHE A 81 5.47 -15.32 -6.32
CA PHE A 81 6.71 -14.67 -6.67
C PHE A 81 7.10 -13.63 -5.61
N TYR A 82 6.20 -12.70 -5.28
CA TYR A 82 6.47 -11.70 -4.24
C TYR A 82 6.79 -12.36 -2.89
N GLY A 83 5.99 -13.34 -2.46
CA GLY A 83 6.22 -14.07 -1.21
C GLY A 83 7.63 -14.68 -1.14
N GLU A 84 8.05 -15.37 -2.21
CA GLU A 84 9.39 -15.93 -2.30
C GLU A 84 10.49 -14.85 -2.27
N GLN A 85 10.29 -13.74 -2.99
CA GLN A 85 11.32 -12.69 -3.05
C GLN A 85 11.43 -11.91 -1.73
N VAL A 86 10.33 -11.64 -1.01
CA VAL A 86 10.41 -10.95 0.28
C VAL A 86 11.03 -11.83 1.37
N GLU A 87 10.88 -13.15 1.29
CA GLU A 87 11.56 -14.10 2.18
C GLU A 87 13.06 -14.18 1.89
N LYS A 88 13.45 -14.19 0.61
CA LYS A 88 14.87 -14.25 0.20
C LYS A 88 15.62 -12.95 0.39
N HIS A 89 14.91 -11.83 0.24
CA HIS A 89 15.48 -10.48 0.26
C HIS A 89 14.76 -9.58 1.27
N PRO A 90 14.87 -9.87 2.58
CA PRO A 90 14.22 -9.08 3.63
C PRO A 90 14.73 -7.63 3.70
N GLU A 91 15.82 -7.28 3.03
CA GLU A 91 16.33 -5.92 2.92
C GLU A 91 15.62 -5.07 1.85
N TYR A 92 14.90 -5.69 0.90
CA TYR A 92 14.22 -4.99 -0.20
C TYR A 92 12.87 -4.44 0.24
N SER A 93 12.91 -3.27 0.89
CA SER A 93 11.73 -2.53 1.34
C SER A 93 10.71 -2.27 0.22
N ASN A 94 11.15 -2.00 -1.00
CA ASN A 94 10.26 -1.80 -2.15
C ASN A 94 9.44 -3.05 -2.49
N LEU A 95 10.04 -4.25 -2.41
CA LEU A 95 9.32 -5.51 -2.62
C LEU A 95 8.32 -5.78 -1.49
N LYS A 96 8.69 -5.52 -0.24
CA LYS A 96 7.76 -5.64 0.90
C LYS A 96 6.53 -4.77 0.71
N LEU A 97 6.72 -3.50 0.31
CA LEU A 97 5.63 -2.56 0.09
C LEU A 97 4.73 -2.97 -1.07
N ASP A 98 5.29 -3.35 -2.22
CA ASP A 98 4.50 -3.75 -3.37
C ASP A 98 3.74 -5.06 -3.12
N TYR A 99 4.34 -5.98 -2.35
CA TYR A 99 3.64 -7.19 -1.95
C TYR A 99 2.45 -6.87 -1.02
N ALA A 100 2.67 -6.03 -0.01
CA ALA A 100 1.63 -5.55 0.88
C ALA A 100 0.51 -4.82 0.12
N ARG A 101 0.86 -3.97 -0.84
CA ARG A 101 -0.08 -3.30 -1.77
C ARG A 101 -0.91 -4.32 -2.53
N MET A 102 -0.26 -5.31 -3.16
CA MET A 102 -0.95 -6.36 -3.91
C MET A 102 -1.93 -7.12 -3.02
N LEU A 103 -1.53 -7.50 -1.80
CA LEU A 103 -2.40 -8.19 -0.86
C LEU A 103 -3.61 -7.33 -0.48
N PHE A 104 -3.41 -6.04 -0.24
CA PHE A 104 -4.46 -5.08 0.07
C PHE A 104 -5.46 -4.94 -1.10
N GLU A 105 -4.98 -4.68 -2.31
CA GLU A 105 -5.82 -4.52 -3.51
C GLU A 105 -6.61 -5.80 -3.86
N ARG A 106 -6.02 -6.96 -3.56
CA ARG A 106 -6.68 -8.27 -3.70
C ARG A 106 -7.58 -8.64 -2.53
N LYS A 107 -7.84 -7.71 -1.60
CA LYS A 107 -8.70 -7.89 -0.42
C LYS A 107 -8.24 -8.99 0.52
N GLN A 108 -6.96 -9.35 0.48
CA GLN A 108 -6.36 -10.34 1.38
C GLN A 108 -5.96 -9.69 2.71
N PHE A 109 -6.91 -9.01 3.36
CA PHE A 109 -6.66 -8.14 4.50
C PHE A 109 -5.98 -8.82 5.68
N LYS A 110 -6.29 -10.11 5.92
CA LYS A 110 -5.65 -10.93 6.97
C LYS A 110 -4.13 -11.07 6.79
N ARG A 111 -3.64 -10.99 5.54
CA ARG A 111 -2.20 -11.05 5.21
C ARG A 111 -1.62 -9.65 5.01
N ALA A 112 -2.38 -8.75 4.39
CA ALA A 112 -1.95 -7.38 4.13
C ALA A 112 -1.67 -6.63 5.44
N GLY A 113 -2.55 -6.70 6.44
CA GLY A 113 -2.39 -5.97 7.70
C GLY A 113 -1.06 -6.24 8.41
N PRO A 114 -0.71 -7.51 8.70
CA PRO A 114 0.59 -7.85 9.26
C PRO A 114 1.78 -7.40 8.40
N ALA A 115 1.73 -7.62 7.08
CA ALA A 115 2.80 -7.21 6.16
C ALA A 115 3.02 -5.68 6.14
N ILE A 116 1.94 -4.90 6.14
CA ILE A 116 1.98 -3.43 6.21
C ILE A 116 2.56 -2.98 7.56
N LYS A 117 2.12 -3.58 8.67
CA LYS A 117 2.61 -3.24 10.01
C LYS A 117 4.10 -3.52 10.14
N GLU A 118 4.56 -4.68 9.66
CA GLU A 118 5.98 -5.04 9.63
C GLU A 118 6.79 -4.04 8.80
N PHE A 119 6.33 -3.73 7.59
CA PHE A 119 6.97 -2.74 6.72
C PHE A 119 7.10 -1.36 7.38
N LEU A 120 6.07 -0.91 8.11
CA LEU A 120 6.06 0.38 8.81
C LEU A 120 7.01 0.45 10.02
N LEU A 121 7.47 -0.68 10.58
CA LEU A 121 8.50 -0.68 11.62
C LEU A 121 9.82 -0.12 11.09
N GLU A 122 10.19 -0.47 9.87
CA GLU A 122 11.39 0.00 9.18
C GLU A 122 11.15 1.35 8.47
N ASN A 123 9.92 1.57 8.00
CA ASN A 123 9.55 2.71 7.16
C ASN A 123 8.44 3.58 7.79
N PRO A 124 8.63 4.17 8.99
CA PRO A 124 7.57 4.83 9.73
C PRO A 124 7.06 6.12 9.08
N ARG A 125 7.67 6.62 8.01
CA ARG A 125 7.21 7.82 7.30
C ARG A 125 6.58 7.52 5.94
N ASN A 126 6.43 6.25 5.58
CA ASN A 126 5.81 5.88 4.31
C ASN A 126 4.29 6.10 4.38
N THR A 127 3.81 7.11 3.68
CA THR A 127 2.40 7.53 3.75
C THR A 127 1.45 6.59 3.04
N GLU A 128 1.91 5.89 2.01
CA GLU A 128 1.11 4.90 1.29
C GLU A 128 0.77 3.69 2.19
N ALA A 129 1.79 3.13 2.86
CA ALA A 129 1.58 2.04 3.81
C ALA A 129 0.69 2.46 4.99
N ARG A 130 0.87 3.69 5.50
CA ARG A 130 -0.03 4.26 6.54
C ARG A 130 -1.46 4.39 6.04
N GLU A 131 -1.65 4.79 4.78
CA GLU A 131 -2.98 4.91 4.19
C GLU A 131 -3.67 3.55 4.12
N TYR A 132 -2.97 2.49 3.68
CA TYR A 132 -3.52 1.13 3.70
C TYR A 132 -3.86 0.68 5.11
N LEU A 133 -2.99 0.90 6.10
CA LEU A 133 -3.29 0.54 7.48
C LEU A 133 -4.48 1.33 8.05
N GLY A 134 -4.57 2.62 7.72
CA GLY A 134 -5.70 3.48 8.08
C GLY A 134 -7.02 2.97 7.51
N TYR A 135 -7.06 2.54 6.24
CA TYR A 135 -8.24 1.92 5.66
C TYR A 135 -8.60 0.57 6.29
N LEU A 136 -7.60 -0.27 6.58
CA LEU A 136 -7.85 -1.56 7.24
C LEU A 136 -8.50 -1.35 8.61
N ASN A 137 -7.94 -0.46 9.43
CA ASN A 137 -8.50 -0.13 10.74
C ASN A 137 -9.91 0.48 10.60
N TYR A 138 -10.11 1.36 9.61
CA TYR A 138 -11.42 1.95 9.35
C TYR A 138 -12.49 0.91 9.00
N TRP A 139 -12.16 -0.07 8.15
CA TRP A 139 -13.08 -1.14 7.78
C TRP A 139 -13.32 -2.16 8.91
N ASP A 140 -12.36 -2.31 9.81
CA ASP A 140 -12.49 -3.15 11.00
C ASP A 140 -13.29 -2.46 12.13
N GLY A 141 -13.62 -1.18 11.98
CA GLY A 141 -14.33 -0.37 12.98
C GLY A 141 -13.41 0.22 14.06
N GLU A 142 -12.11 -0.01 13.95
CA GLU A 142 -11.05 0.52 14.82
C GLU A 142 -10.76 2.00 14.46
N TYR A 143 -11.76 2.85 14.65
CA TYR A 143 -11.75 4.24 14.18
C TYR A 143 -10.67 5.10 14.83
N LYS A 144 -10.27 4.80 16.07
CA LYS A 144 -9.24 5.55 16.78
C LYS A 144 -7.86 5.28 16.16
N GLU A 145 -7.58 4.02 15.86
CA GLU A 145 -6.37 3.53 15.23
C GLU A 145 -6.31 4.04 13.79
N ALA A 146 -7.42 3.98 13.05
CA ALA A 146 -7.53 4.57 11.72
C ALA A 146 -7.20 6.07 11.72
N LEU A 147 -7.81 6.83 12.65
CA LEU A 147 -7.56 8.26 12.78
C LEU A 147 -6.09 8.56 13.10
N SER A 148 -5.47 7.76 13.98
CA SER A 148 -4.04 7.89 14.29
C SER A 148 -3.16 7.73 13.05
N GLU A 149 -3.46 6.78 12.16
CA GLU A 149 -2.68 6.59 10.93
C GLU A 149 -2.85 7.77 9.96
N PHE A 150 -4.08 8.27 9.77
CA PHE A 150 -4.33 9.43 8.92
C PHE A 150 -3.73 10.72 9.50
N ASP A 151 -3.74 10.91 10.83
CA ASP A 151 -3.10 12.04 11.49
C ASP A 151 -1.57 12.03 11.26
N LEU A 152 -0.93 10.85 11.27
CA LEU A 152 0.49 10.72 10.96
C LEU A 152 0.80 11.08 9.50
N ILE A 153 -0.11 10.78 8.56
CA ILE A 153 0.02 11.26 7.17
C ILE A 153 -0.07 12.79 7.13
N LEU A 154 -1.03 13.39 7.84
CA LEU A 154 -1.22 14.84 7.88
C LEU A 154 -0.07 15.59 8.56
N GLN A 155 0.65 14.96 9.47
CA GLN A 155 1.88 15.52 10.03
C GLN A 155 3.00 15.66 8.99
N ILE A 156 3.03 14.77 7.98
CA ILE A 156 4.03 14.78 6.90
C ILE A 156 3.56 15.64 5.74
N TYR A 157 2.29 15.49 5.35
CA TYR A 157 1.64 16.20 4.26
C TYR A 157 0.30 16.79 4.74
N PRO A 158 0.30 18.02 5.30
CA PRO A 158 -0.90 18.65 5.86
C PRO A 158 -2.07 18.79 4.88
N ASP A 159 -1.78 18.92 3.59
CA ASP A 159 -2.77 19.09 2.53
C ASP A 159 -3.15 17.77 1.81
N ASN A 160 -2.79 16.61 2.38
CA ASN A 160 -3.15 15.32 1.81
C ASN A 160 -4.67 15.13 1.82
N LYS A 161 -5.29 15.23 0.62
CA LYS A 161 -6.74 15.18 0.43
C LYS A 161 -7.37 13.89 0.96
N THR A 162 -6.69 12.76 0.77
CA THR A 162 -7.19 11.46 1.20
C THR A 162 -7.26 11.38 2.72
N ALA A 163 -6.17 11.73 3.41
CA ALA A 163 -6.12 11.71 4.87
C ALA A 163 -7.07 12.73 5.49
N LEU A 164 -7.23 13.93 4.91
CA LEU A 164 -8.22 14.92 5.34
C LEU A 164 -9.66 14.39 5.17
N GLY A 165 -9.95 13.76 4.03
CA GLY A 165 -11.25 13.17 3.74
C GLY A 165 -11.61 12.06 4.72
N MET A 166 -10.69 11.12 4.96
CA MET A 166 -10.89 10.02 5.90
C MET A 166 -11.01 10.51 7.35
N THR A 167 -10.19 11.48 7.75
CA THR A 167 -10.28 12.11 9.07
C THR A 167 -11.65 12.75 9.29
N ARG A 168 -12.18 13.48 8.29
CA ARG A 168 -13.53 14.05 8.36
C ARG A 168 -14.58 12.94 8.44
N ALA A 169 -14.52 11.94 7.58
CA ALA A 169 -15.47 10.83 7.57
C ALA A 169 -15.52 10.11 8.93
N ILE A 170 -14.36 9.79 9.50
CA ILE A 170 -14.26 9.17 10.83
C ILE A 170 -14.85 10.07 11.91
N LYS A 171 -14.56 11.38 11.90
CA LYS A 171 -15.11 12.34 12.88
C LYS A 171 -16.63 12.51 12.76
N GLU A 172 -17.17 12.46 11.55
CA GLU A 172 -18.61 12.50 11.31
C GLU A 172 -19.29 11.23 11.81
N LEU A 173 -18.70 10.06 11.51
CA LEU A 173 -19.17 8.76 11.98
C LEU A 173 -19.12 8.61 13.50
N THR A 174 -18.11 9.19 14.15
CA THR A 174 -17.89 9.07 15.61
C THR A 174 -18.35 10.30 16.39
N ARG A 175 -19.13 11.18 15.75
CA ARG A 175 -19.58 12.43 16.36
C ARG A 175 -20.45 12.13 17.59
N PRO A 176 -20.13 12.71 18.76
CA PRO A 176 -21.03 12.63 19.89
C PRO A 176 -22.31 13.41 19.59
N TYR A 177 -23.45 12.87 19.98
CA TYR A 177 -24.73 13.54 19.92
C TYR A 177 -25.23 13.87 21.33
N PHE A 178 -26.06 14.90 21.37
CA PHE A 178 -26.80 15.31 22.56
C PHE A 178 -28.19 15.73 22.10
N PHE A 179 -29.23 15.16 22.69
CA PHE A 179 -30.60 15.57 22.45
C PHE A 179 -31.25 15.92 23.78
N ALA A 180 -31.97 17.03 23.79
CA ALA A 180 -32.88 17.40 24.86
C ALA A 180 -34.22 17.74 24.20
N PHE A 181 -35.29 17.10 24.66
CA PHE A 181 -36.62 17.44 24.19
C PHE A 181 -37.61 17.48 25.35
N HIS A 182 -38.59 18.35 25.19
CA HIS A 182 -39.70 18.52 26.10
C HIS A 182 -40.94 17.99 25.40
N GLU A 183 -41.54 16.95 25.97
CA GLU A 183 -42.81 16.40 25.49
C GLU A 183 -43.94 16.94 26.36
N TYR A 184 -44.93 17.57 25.72
CA TYR A 184 -46.14 18.04 26.37
C TYR A 184 -47.34 17.35 25.74
N SER A 185 -48.01 16.49 26.51
CA SER A 185 -49.19 15.76 26.05
C SER A 185 -50.44 16.33 26.70
N PHE A 186 -51.45 16.64 25.87
CA PHE A 186 -52.78 17.05 26.30
C PHE A 186 -53.82 16.06 25.77
N ASP A 187 -54.71 15.62 26.65
CA ASP A 187 -55.90 14.82 26.29
C ASP A 187 -57.14 15.61 26.72
N SER A 188 -58.31 15.19 26.24
CA SER A 188 -59.65 15.56 26.69
C SER A 188 -59.95 15.22 28.16
N GLN A 189 -59.05 14.51 28.85
CA GLN A 189 -59.05 14.32 30.31
C GLN A 189 -58.10 15.34 30.99
N PRO A 190 -58.33 15.77 32.25
CA PRO A 190 -57.59 16.86 32.91
C PRO A 190 -56.12 16.52 33.31
N MET A 191 -55.50 15.54 32.67
CA MET A 191 -54.11 15.16 32.95
C MET A 191 -53.16 15.94 32.03
N GLU A 192 -52.43 16.89 32.61
CA GLU A 192 -51.27 17.52 31.99
C GLU A 192 -50.02 16.75 32.42
N SER A 193 -49.27 16.21 31.46
CA SER A 193 -47.94 15.64 31.73
C SER A 193 -46.91 16.28 30.82
N GLY A 194 -45.89 16.86 31.45
CA GLY A 194 -44.67 17.31 30.80
C GLY A 194 -43.54 16.34 31.14
N MET A 195 -42.82 15.86 30.12
CA MET A 195 -41.63 15.03 30.33
C MET A 195 -40.42 15.74 29.72
N GLN A 196 -39.34 15.85 30.50
CA GLN A 196 -38.05 16.32 29.99
C GLN A 196 -37.14 15.12 29.85
N THR A 197 -36.71 14.86 28.61
CA THR A 197 -35.76 13.79 28.33
C THR A 197 -34.45 14.39 27.88
N VAL A 198 -33.35 13.96 28.51
CA VAL A 198 -31.99 14.26 28.04
C VAL A 198 -31.32 12.95 27.66
N GLU A 199 -30.78 12.89 26.45
CA GLU A 199 -30.00 11.76 25.97
C GLU A 199 -28.68 12.25 25.37
N SER A 200 -27.63 11.49 25.62
CA SER A 200 -26.33 11.71 25.00
C SER A 200 -25.71 10.39 24.61
N GLY A 201 -24.98 10.37 23.51
CA GLY A 201 -24.38 9.14 23.01
C GLY A 201 -23.38 9.41 21.89
N LYS A 202 -22.85 8.34 21.33
CA LYS A 202 -22.10 8.41 20.07
C LYS A 202 -22.90 7.70 19.01
N TYR A 203 -23.08 8.37 17.87
CA TYR A 203 -23.63 7.68 16.72
C TYR A 203 -22.57 6.66 16.28
N PHE A 204 -22.95 5.39 16.11
CA PHE A 204 -22.04 4.32 15.68
C PHE A 204 -22.58 3.65 14.41
N SER A 205 -23.89 3.37 14.34
CA SER A 205 -24.58 2.91 13.13
C SER A 205 -26.10 3.06 13.24
N SER A 206 -26.84 2.79 12.16
CA SER A 206 -28.32 2.71 12.21
C SER A 206 -28.84 1.52 13.03
N PHE A 207 -27.99 0.54 13.36
CA PHE A 207 -28.37 -0.67 14.09
C PHE A 207 -27.95 -0.65 15.57
N LEU A 208 -26.88 0.08 15.92
CA LEU A 208 -26.34 0.16 17.28
C LEU A 208 -25.89 1.59 17.58
N ASN A 209 -26.49 2.22 18.59
CA ASN A 209 -26.12 3.54 19.13
C ASN A 209 -26.07 3.46 20.66
N PRO A 210 -24.89 3.22 21.26
CA PRO A 210 -24.77 3.25 22.71
C PRO A 210 -24.89 4.69 23.22
N GLY A 211 -25.79 4.89 24.20
CA GLY A 211 -26.08 6.19 24.80
C GLY A 211 -26.60 6.08 26.23
N LEU A 212 -26.57 7.20 26.93
CA LEU A 212 -27.20 7.38 28.24
C LEU A 212 -28.46 8.21 28.04
N LYS A 213 -29.59 7.70 28.51
CA LYS A 213 -30.88 8.38 28.54
C LYS A 213 -31.28 8.62 30.00
N ALA A 214 -31.64 9.85 30.32
CA ALA A 214 -32.15 10.23 31.62
C ALA A 214 -33.47 11.01 31.46
N ASP A 215 -34.46 10.58 32.23
CA ASP A 215 -35.77 11.22 32.31
C ASP A 215 -35.78 12.12 33.55
N LEU A 216 -36.06 13.41 33.38
CA LEU A 216 -36.13 14.39 34.46
C LEU A 216 -37.60 14.62 34.82
N LEU A 217 -37.94 14.31 36.08
CA LEU A 217 -39.27 14.51 36.70
C LEU A 217 -39.43 15.94 37.24
#